data_AF-A0A8T3E1F6-F1
#
_entry.id   AF-A0A8T3E1F6-F1
#
_cell.length_a   1.000
_cell.length_b   1.000
_cell.length_c   1.000
_cell.angle_alpha   90.00
_cell.angle_beta   90.00
_cell.angle_gamma   90.00
#
_symmetry.space_group_name_H-M   'P 1'
#
loop_
_entity.id
_entity.type
_entity.pdbx_description
1 polymer ?
#
loop_
_entity_poly.entity_id
_entity_poly.type
_entity_poly.pdbx_seq_one_letter_code
_entity_poly.pdbx_strand_id
1 'polypeptide(L)'
;MSHTTLILLLSTAPLLICTEEQNRYHQLTAEQKKIVDTAIGIVHKQTRKHVNFVGFLKENPDREYYEFHLRPTLCEKNGENTHREDCKFGTPVLRINCAICNDLRESSIHCVQQTKAKEAETIRTTECSHKTGESSSLSHRADKPPECLGCF
;
A
#
# COMPACT_ATOMS: atom_id res chain seq x y z
N MET A 1 31.12 -56.33 -23.37
CA MET A 1 29.69 -56.00 -23.21
C MET A 1 29.58 -54.99 -22.08
N SER A 2 28.95 -53.87 -22.41
CA SER A 2 28.82 -52.64 -21.63
C SER A 2 27.93 -52.85 -20.40
N HIS A 3 28.24 -52.25 -19.25
CA HIS A 3 27.23 -51.72 -18.31
C HIS A 3 27.85 -50.61 -17.45
N THR A 4 27.96 -49.43 -18.05
CA THR A 4 28.10 -48.16 -17.35
C THR A 4 26.75 -47.79 -16.74
N THR A 5 26.54 -48.01 -15.44
CA THR A 5 25.33 -47.52 -14.75
C THR A 5 25.71 -46.27 -13.95
N LEU A 6 25.56 -45.14 -14.63
CA LEU A 6 25.63 -43.78 -14.13
C LEU A 6 24.49 -43.57 -13.12
N ILE A 7 24.80 -43.45 -11.82
CA ILE A 7 23.83 -43.01 -10.81
C ILE A 7 24.14 -41.55 -10.48
N LEU A 8 23.57 -40.66 -11.30
CA LEU A 8 23.43 -39.24 -11.03
C LEU A 8 22.14 -39.06 -10.23
N LEU A 9 22.22 -38.99 -8.91
CA LEU A 9 21.06 -38.75 -8.05
C LEU A 9 21.21 -37.44 -7.26
N LEU A 10 20.31 -36.52 -7.62
CA LEU A 10 19.67 -35.50 -6.78
C LEU A 10 20.44 -34.21 -6.47
N SER A 11 20.65 -33.40 -7.51
CA SER A 11 20.79 -31.94 -7.36
C SER A 11 19.56 -31.21 -7.88
N THR A 12 18.40 -31.38 -7.24
CA THR A 12 17.26 -30.46 -7.43
C THR A 12 16.49 -30.35 -6.11
N ALA A 13 17.07 -29.68 -5.12
CA ALA A 13 16.24 -28.98 -4.16
C ALA A 13 15.75 -27.72 -4.89
N PRO A 14 14.47 -27.61 -5.29
CA PRO A 14 13.99 -26.38 -5.87
C PRO A 14 14.09 -25.28 -4.81
N LEU A 15 14.51 -24.10 -5.26
CA LEU A 15 14.61 -22.85 -4.52
C LEU A 15 13.24 -22.42 -3.95
N LEU A 16 12.72 -23.15 -2.95
CA LEU A 16 11.50 -22.81 -2.19
C LEU A 16 11.76 -21.68 -1.19
N ILE A 17 12.45 -20.64 -1.63
CA ILE A 17 12.68 -19.44 -0.85
C ILE A 17 11.91 -18.31 -1.52
N CYS A 18 10.92 -17.82 -0.78
CA CYS A 18 10.08 -16.63 -0.97
C CYS A 18 8.87 -16.77 -1.92
N THR A 19 7.83 -17.47 -1.48
CA THR A 19 6.46 -17.28 -2.02
C THR A 19 5.48 -16.68 -0.99
N GLU A 20 5.78 -16.69 0.30
CA GLU A 20 4.82 -16.27 1.34
C GLU A 20 4.42 -14.79 1.25
N GLU A 21 5.36 -13.86 1.02
CA GLU A 21 5.03 -12.43 0.93
C GLU A 21 4.29 -12.07 -0.37
N GLN A 22 4.49 -12.79 -1.47
CA GLN A 22 3.87 -12.49 -2.76
C GLN A 22 2.48 -13.12 -2.93
N ASN A 23 2.19 -14.21 -2.20
CA ASN A 23 0.88 -14.86 -2.24
C ASN A 23 -0.28 -13.97 -1.77
N ARG A 24 0.02 -12.91 -1.00
CA ARG A 24 -0.99 -11.99 -0.48
C ARG A 24 -1.77 -11.25 -1.57
N TYR A 25 -1.18 -11.03 -2.75
CA TYR A 25 -1.89 -10.40 -3.86
C TYR A 25 -3.04 -11.28 -4.40
N HIS A 26 -2.87 -12.61 -4.44
CA HIS A 26 -3.90 -13.51 -4.97
C HIS A 26 -5.16 -13.56 -4.12
N GLN A 27 -5.00 -13.34 -2.82
CA GLN A 27 -6.06 -13.33 -1.82
C GLN A 27 -6.93 -12.06 -1.87
N LEU A 28 -6.49 -11.04 -2.62
CA LEU A 28 -7.22 -9.78 -2.77
C LEU A 28 -8.50 -9.96 -3.60
N THR A 29 -9.53 -9.18 -3.26
CA THR A 29 -10.73 -9.04 -4.10
C THR A 29 -10.38 -8.39 -5.44
N ALA A 30 -11.26 -8.52 -6.44
CA ALA A 30 -11.04 -7.90 -7.75
C ALA A 30 -10.88 -6.36 -7.66
N GLU A 31 -11.63 -5.72 -6.76
CA GLU A 31 -11.55 -4.29 -6.50
C GLU A 31 -10.21 -3.90 -5.86
N GLN A 32 -9.78 -4.63 -4.83
CA GLN A 32 -8.48 -4.42 -4.19
C GLN A 32 -7.32 -4.63 -5.19
N LYS A 33 -7.41 -5.61 -6.09
CA LYS A 33 -6.41 -5.82 -7.15
C LYS A 33 -6.34 -4.62 -8.10
N LYS A 34 -7.49 -4.12 -8.56
CA LYS A 34 -7.55 -2.93 -9.43
C LYS A 34 -6.91 -1.70 -8.77
N ILE A 35 -7.19 -1.51 -7.48
CA ILE A 35 -6.58 -0.48 -6.63
C ILE A 35 -5.05 -0.62 -6.63
N VAL A 36 -4.55 -1.82 -6.34
CA VAL A 36 -3.12 -2.10 -6.24
C VAL A 36 -2.43 -1.90 -7.59
N ASP A 37 -3.01 -2.40 -8.69
CA ASP A 37 -2.45 -2.26 -10.03
C ASP A 37 -2.41 -0.78 -10.47
N THR A 38 -3.43 -0.01 -10.10
CA THR A 38 -3.41 1.45 -10.34
C THR A 38 -2.25 2.12 -9.60
N ALA A 39 -2.02 1.75 -8.33
CA ALA A 39 -0.90 2.25 -7.55
C ALA A 39 0.46 1.84 -8.13
N ILE A 40 0.60 0.60 -8.61
CA ILE A 40 1.79 0.13 -9.32
C ILE A 40 2.05 1.01 -10.55
N GLY A 41 1.03 1.28 -11.36
CA GLY A 41 1.13 2.17 -12.51
C GLY A 41 1.54 3.61 -12.16
N ILE A 42 1.06 4.15 -11.04
CA ILE A 42 1.49 5.47 -10.53
C ILE A 42 2.97 5.44 -10.16
N VAL A 43 3.39 4.45 -9.37
CA VAL A 43 4.77 4.32 -8.88
C VAL A 43 5.74 4.07 -10.04
N HIS A 44 5.35 3.32 -11.07
CA HIS A 44 6.15 3.08 -12.28
C HIS A 44 6.58 4.36 -13.01
N LYS A 45 5.88 5.49 -12.83
CA LYS A 45 6.30 6.79 -13.36
C LYS A 45 7.53 7.36 -12.62
N GLN A 46 7.78 6.89 -11.41
CA GLN A 46 8.80 7.40 -10.49
C GLN A 46 9.98 6.43 -10.28
N THR A 47 9.90 5.20 -10.78
CA THR A 47 10.96 4.19 -10.64
C THR A 47 11.29 3.48 -11.97
N ARG A 48 12.51 2.94 -12.05
CA ARG A 48 12.97 2.06 -13.15
C ARG A 48 12.68 0.59 -12.89
N LYS A 49 12.51 0.21 -11.62
CA LYS A 49 12.24 -1.17 -11.21
C LYS A 49 10.75 -1.45 -11.16
N HIS A 50 10.37 -2.68 -11.49
CA HIS A 50 9.01 -3.15 -11.26
C HIS A 50 8.73 -3.24 -9.75
N VAL A 51 7.53 -2.88 -9.31
CA VAL A 51 7.13 -2.93 -7.89
C VAL A 51 5.96 -3.88 -7.71
N ASN A 52 5.98 -4.63 -6.60
CA ASN A 52 4.94 -5.58 -6.25
C ASN A 52 4.31 -5.23 -4.90
N PHE A 53 3.05 -5.63 -4.77
CA PHE A 53 2.29 -5.57 -3.52
C PHE A 53 2.88 -6.49 -2.47
N VAL A 54 3.00 -5.96 -1.24
CA VAL A 54 3.47 -6.71 -0.06
C VAL A 54 2.31 -7.03 0.89
N GLY A 55 1.37 -6.11 1.04
CA GLY A 55 0.28 -6.25 2.01
C GLY A 55 -0.37 -4.94 2.38
N PHE A 56 -1.61 -5.03 2.86
CA PHE A 56 -2.28 -3.93 3.55
C PHE A 56 -1.70 -3.74 4.96
N LEU A 57 -1.58 -2.48 5.35
CA LEU A 57 -1.27 -2.04 6.70
C LEU A 57 -2.54 -1.67 7.47
N LYS A 58 -3.49 -1.06 6.78
CA LYS A 58 -4.75 -0.61 7.35
C LYS A 58 -5.82 -0.64 6.28
N GLU A 59 -6.97 -1.15 6.67
CA GLU A 59 -8.17 -1.23 5.83
C GLU A 59 -9.31 -0.61 6.63
N ASN A 60 -9.96 0.39 6.05
CA ASN A 60 -11.20 0.94 6.57
C ASN A 60 -12.18 1.06 5.39
N PRO A 61 -12.83 -0.05 5.02
CA PRO A 61 -13.71 -0.10 3.86
C PRO A 61 -14.91 0.85 3.99
N ASP A 62 -15.40 1.08 5.22
CA ASP A 62 -16.51 2.02 5.48
C ASP A 62 -16.17 3.47 5.11
N ARG A 63 -14.88 3.80 5.08
CA ARG A 63 -14.36 5.11 4.64
C ARG A 63 -13.62 5.02 3.31
N GLU A 64 -13.72 3.86 2.65
CA GLU A 64 -13.00 3.51 1.43
C GLU A 64 -11.49 3.86 1.49
N TYR A 65 -10.92 3.75 2.70
CA TYR A 65 -9.53 4.07 2.97
C TYR A 65 -8.72 2.77 3.05
N TYR A 66 -7.68 2.71 2.22
CA TYR A 66 -6.73 1.61 2.23
C TYR A 66 -5.32 2.16 2.34
N GLU A 67 -4.52 1.53 3.19
CA GLU A 67 -3.10 1.78 3.30
C GLU A 67 -2.33 0.50 3.08
N PHE A 68 -1.36 0.51 2.18
CA PHE A 68 -0.60 -0.68 1.82
C PHE A 68 0.81 -0.37 1.37
N HIS A 69 1.61 -1.43 1.28
CA HIS A 69 2.98 -1.35 0.81
C HIS A 69 3.16 -1.92 -0.58
N LEU A 70 3.88 -1.18 -1.41
CA LEU A 70 4.58 -1.68 -2.57
C LEU A 70 6.07 -1.79 -2.28
N ARG A 71 6.73 -2.74 -2.93
CA ARG A 71 8.18 -2.94 -2.82
C ARG A 71 8.78 -3.24 -4.19
N PRO A 72 9.91 -2.61 -4.56
CA PRO A 72 10.58 -2.95 -5.80
C PRO A 72 11.12 -4.37 -5.82
N THR A 73 11.05 -4.95 -7.00
CA THR A 73 11.49 -6.29 -7.35
C THR A 73 12.84 -6.23 -8.04
N LEU A 74 13.41 -7.40 -8.33
CA LEU A 74 14.63 -7.51 -9.12
C LEU A 74 14.40 -7.22 -10.61
N CYS A 75 13.16 -7.28 -11.09
CA CYS A 75 12.79 -7.03 -12.47
C CYS A 75 12.89 -5.55 -12.87
N GLU A 76 13.30 -5.31 -14.11
CA GLU A 76 13.12 -4.01 -14.75
C GLU A 76 11.66 -3.76 -15.10
N LYS A 77 11.26 -2.49 -15.13
CA LYS A 77 9.93 -2.10 -15.64
C LYS A 77 9.84 -2.40 -17.14
N ASN A 78 8.85 -3.18 -17.55
CA ASN A 78 8.59 -3.57 -18.94
C ASN A 78 7.24 -3.06 -19.49
N GLY A 79 6.61 -2.08 -18.83
CA GLY A 79 5.34 -1.49 -19.26
C GLY A 79 4.08 -2.20 -18.71
N GLU A 80 4.23 -3.39 -18.14
CA GLU A 80 3.18 -4.02 -17.32
C GLU A 80 3.02 -3.22 -16.03
N ASN A 81 1.78 -2.86 -15.68
CA ASN A 81 1.46 -2.05 -14.49
C ASN A 81 0.69 -2.84 -13.44
N THR A 82 0.83 -4.16 -13.45
CA THR A 82 0.13 -5.09 -12.56
C THR A 82 1.13 -5.88 -11.72
N HIS A 83 0.67 -6.54 -10.65
CA HIS A 83 1.52 -7.45 -9.88
C HIS A 83 2.12 -8.56 -10.75
N ARG A 84 3.37 -8.95 -10.46
CA ARG A 84 4.11 -10.00 -11.18
C ARG A 84 4.70 -11.05 -10.25
N GLU A 85 4.14 -12.26 -10.29
CA GLU A 85 4.60 -13.40 -9.47
C GLU A 85 6.03 -13.84 -9.79
N ASP A 86 6.46 -13.69 -11.04
CA ASP A 86 7.80 -14.09 -11.49
C ASP A 86 8.90 -13.15 -10.96
N CYS A 87 8.52 -11.97 -10.47
CA CYS A 87 9.43 -10.92 -10.04
C CYS A 87 9.65 -10.92 -8.53
N LYS A 88 10.74 -11.57 -8.09
CA LYS A 88 11.14 -11.62 -6.67
C LYS A 88 11.49 -10.25 -6.10
N PHE A 89 11.17 -10.02 -4.83
CA PHE A 89 11.61 -8.84 -4.09
C PHE A 89 13.13 -8.78 -3.96
N GLY A 90 13.71 -7.60 -4.16
CA GLY A 90 15.14 -7.38 -3.93
C GLY A 90 15.48 -7.08 -2.47
N THR A 91 16.75 -7.24 -2.09
CA THR A 91 17.30 -6.88 -0.77
C THR A 91 18.40 -5.83 -0.87
N PRO A 92 18.49 -4.90 0.10
CA PRO A 92 17.40 -4.27 0.85
C PRO A 92 16.77 -3.18 -0.01
N VAL A 93 15.44 -3.12 -0.06
CA VAL A 93 14.77 -2.16 -0.93
C VAL A 93 13.66 -1.43 -0.21
N LEU A 94 13.78 -0.11 -0.30
CA LEU A 94 12.83 0.93 0.05
C LEU A 94 11.38 0.51 -0.17
N ARG A 95 10.55 0.57 0.88
CA ARG A 95 9.10 0.37 0.77
C ARG A 95 8.45 1.68 0.32
N ILE A 96 7.31 1.53 -0.33
CA ILE A 96 6.48 2.63 -0.81
C ILE A 96 5.13 2.47 -0.16
N ASN A 97 4.73 3.47 0.62
CA ASN A 97 3.46 3.53 1.30
C ASN A 97 2.46 4.15 0.33
N CYS A 98 1.40 3.42 0.03
CA CYS A 98 0.29 3.93 -0.77
C CYS A 98 -0.94 4.05 0.12
N ALA A 99 -1.64 5.17 -0.02
CA ALA A 99 -2.92 5.44 0.61
C ALA A 99 -3.96 5.79 -0.46
N ILE A 100 -5.20 5.35 -0.25
CA ILE A 100 -6.33 5.74 -1.09
C ILE A 100 -7.26 6.59 -0.27
N CYS A 101 -7.57 7.76 -0.80
CA CYS A 101 -8.51 8.69 -0.23
C CYS A 101 -9.70 8.76 -1.20
N ASN A 102 -10.87 8.27 -0.80
CA ASN A 102 -12.08 8.52 -1.58
C ASN A 102 -12.72 9.79 -1.07
N ASP A 103 -12.63 10.86 -1.86
CA ASP A 103 -13.50 12.02 -1.68
C ASP A 103 -14.87 11.72 -2.32
N LEU A 104 -15.93 12.40 -1.86
CA LEU A 104 -17.33 12.23 -2.30
C LEU A 104 -17.56 12.35 -3.83
N ARG A 105 -16.51 12.66 -4.61
CA ARG A 105 -16.54 12.85 -6.05
C ARG A 105 -15.46 12.07 -6.81
N GLU A 106 -14.33 11.73 -6.19
CA GLU A 106 -13.21 11.09 -6.87
C GLU A 106 -12.30 10.35 -5.87
N SER A 107 -11.86 9.16 -6.25
CA SER A 107 -10.86 8.37 -5.53
C SER A 107 -9.45 8.79 -5.94
N SER A 108 -8.63 9.28 -5.01
CA SER A 108 -7.22 9.59 -5.26
C SER A 108 -6.30 8.56 -4.61
N ILE A 109 -5.24 8.16 -5.33
CA ILE A 109 -4.21 7.24 -4.83
C ILE A 109 -2.90 8.00 -4.68
N HIS A 110 -2.38 8.03 -3.46
CA HIS A 110 -1.17 8.74 -3.09
C HIS A 110 -0.11 7.73 -2.65
N CYS A 111 1.02 7.67 -3.36
CA CYS A 111 2.12 6.76 -3.06
C CYS A 111 3.39 7.54 -2.76
N VAL A 112 3.99 7.27 -1.61
CA VAL A 112 5.21 7.93 -1.15
C VAL A 112 6.21 6.92 -0.61
N GLN A 113 7.48 7.22 -0.85
CA GLN A 113 8.58 6.42 -0.30
C GLN A 113 8.53 6.42 1.23
N GLN A 114 8.73 5.27 1.87
CA GLN A 114 8.68 5.15 3.34
C GLN A 114 9.71 6.06 4.05
N THR A 115 10.82 6.37 3.39
CA THR A 115 11.84 7.33 3.88
C THR A 115 11.29 8.75 4.02
N LYS A 116 10.15 9.07 3.40
CA LYS A 116 9.45 10.36 3.51
C LYS A 116 8.27 10.27 4.49
N ALA A 117 8.55 9.84 5.72
CA ALA A 117 7.53 9.58 6.74
C ALA A 117 6.57 10.78 6.99
N LYS A 118 7.08 12.01 6.97
CA LYS A 118 6.27 13.24 7.13
C LYS A 118 5.25 13.40 6.00
N GLU A 119 5.65 13.13 4.76
CA GLU A 119 4.76 13.21 3.59
C GLU A 119 3.66 12.14 3.67
N ALA A 120 4.03 10.92 4.08
CA ALA A 120 3.07 9.85 4.33
C ALA A 120 2.07 10.21 5.45
N GLU A 121 2.52 10.86 6.52
CA GLU A 121 1.66 11.33 7.60
C GLU A 121 0.72 12.46 7.14
N THR A 122 1.21 13.42 6.36
CA THR A 122 0.37 14.47 5.76
C THR A 122 -0.73 13.88 4.89
N ILE A 123 -0.41 12.97 3.95
CA ILE A 123 -1.42 12.30 3.12
C ILE A 123 -2.51 11.67 3.98
N ARG A 124 -2.13 10.91 5.02
CA ARG A 124 -3.09 10.28 5.93
C ARG A 124 -3.99 11.27 6.67
N THR A 125 -3.43 12.38 7.12
CA THR A 125 -4.09 13.31 8.05
C THR A 125 -4.83 14.45 7.36
N THR A 126 -4.40 14.89 6.18
CA THR A 126 -4.98 16.04 5.47
C THR A 126 -5.68 15.68 4.17
N GLU A 127 -5.17 14.69 3.43
CA GLU A 127 -5.71 14.34 2.11
C GLU A 127 -6.74 13.21 2.21
N CYS A 128 -6.54 12.27 3.13
CA CYS A 128 -7.46 11.17 3.40
C CYS A 128 -8.43 11.41 4.57
N SER A 129 -8.26 12.51 5.32
CA SER A 129 -9.24 12.91 6.32
C SER A 129 -10.31 13.76 5.64
N HIS A 130 -11.48 13.16 5.41
CA HIS A 130 -12.68 13.96 5.20
C HIS A 130 -12.80 15.00 6.31
N LYS A 131 -13.02 16.26 5.94
CA LYS A 131 -13.53 17.30 6.82
C LYS A 131 -14.85 16.81 7.41
N THR A 132 -14.81 16.13 8.55
CA THR A 132 -15.98 15.99 9.41
C THR A 132 -16.35 17.39 9.88
N GLY A 133 -17.35 17.97 9.22
CA GLY A 133 -17.91 19.27 9.57
C GLY A 133 -17.25 20.42 8.82
N GLU A 134 -17.95 20.88 7.79
CA GLU A 134 -18.20 22.31 7.67
C GLU A 134 -18.79 22.77 9.01
N SER A 135 -17.93 23.18 9.96
CA SER A 135 -18.35 24.14 10.97
C SER A 135 -18.63 25.42 10.20
N SER A 136 -19.84 25.52 9.68
CA SER A 136 -20.49 26.79 9.46
C SER A 136 -20.18 27.62 10.70
N SER A 137 -19.36 28.65 10.48
CA SER A 137 -19.18 29.76 11.41
C SER A 137 -20.54 30.44 11.55
N LEU A 138 -21.44 29.83 12.30
CA LEU A 138 -22.66 30.46 12.77
C LEU A 138 -22.27 31.20 14.04
N SER A 139 -21.80 32.42 13.81
CA SER A 139 -21.97 33.55 14.71
C SER A 139 -23.33 33.48 15.40
N HIS A 140 -23.35 32.99 16.63
CA HIS A 140 -24.37 33.36 17.59
C HIS A 140 -23.65 33.93 18.81
N ARG A 141 -23.61 35.26 18.84
CA ARG A 141 -23.56 36.02 20.09
C ARG A 141 -24.66 35.48 21.00
N ALA A 142 -24.28 35.02 22.19
CA ALA A 142 -25.17 34.98 23.33
C ALA A 142 -24.34 35.25 24.59
N ASP A 143 -24.73 36.32 25.26
CA ASP A 143 -24.23 36.85 26.51
C ASP A 143 -24.34 35.87 27.70
N LYS A 144 -23.42 36.08 28.64
CA LYS A 144 -23.40 35.72 30.07
C LYS A 144 -23.03 34.29 30.52
N PRO A 145 -22.22 34.18 31.61
CA PRO A 145 -21.89 32.92 32.27
C PRO A 145 -22.90 32.57 33.37
N PRO A 146 -23.17 31.29 33.65
CA PRO A 146 -23.61 30.87 34.98
C PRO A 146 -22.41 30.41 35.81
N GLU A 147 -22.33 30.98 37.00
CA GLU A 147 -21.46 30.63 38.10
C GLU A 147 -21.59 29.14 38.47
N CYS A 148 -20.47 28.41 38.50
CA CYS A 148 -20.38 27.18 39.27
C CYS A 148 -19.88 27.53 40.68
N LEU A 149 -20.82 27.82 41.58
CA LEU A 149 -20.60 27.77 43.01
C LEU A 149 -20.55 26.30 43.45
N GLY A 150 -19.47 25.91 44.12
CA GLY A 150 -19.47 24.77 45.05
C GLY A 150 -18.56 23.61 44.68
N CYS A 151 -17.28 23.71 45.06
CA CYS A 151 -16.48 22.60 45.58
C CYS A 151 -15.53 23.16 46.66
N PHE A 152 -15.99 23.07 47.91
CA PHE A 152 -15.33 22.94 49.22
C PHE A 152 -16.13 23.65 50.31
#